data_AF-A0A2P5KA59-F1
#
_entry.id   AF-A0A2P5KA59-F1
#
_cell.length_a   1.000
_cell.length_b   1.000
_cell.length_c   1.000
_cell.angle_alpha   90.00
_cell.angle_beta   90.00
_cell.angle_gamma   90.00
#
_symmetry.space_group_name_H-M   'P 1'
#
loop_
_entity.id
_entity.type
_entity.pdbx_description
1 polymer ?
#
loop_
_entity_poly.entity_id
_entity_poly.type
_entity_poly.pdbx_seq_one_letter_code
_entity_poly.pdbx_strand_id
1 'polypeptide(L)'
;MHILKWAAKVTFYPSAIEMLKAKRFRIGTHLNETKHDSCVFIAMLIKPSCSLVAAVIAAMLSGVGVSIYYRVRLAHAHAEAAAVRERHALDLKAISDATLAAERKAAENRQAAAQRIEALDAQLTKERQAHETDSRRYRAALAAGTERLRVAVRDCSTRGDDLSGSASTASVGDGAAAYADLDSATAQRVFAVAADDQREIDKLRALQRYVCTVRPATAGCS
;
A
#
# COMPACT_ATOMS: atom_id res chain seq x y z
N MET A 1 -31.48 -2.92 -22.11
CA MET A 1 -32.42 -4.02 -22.42
C MET A 1 -32.63 -4.84 -21.14
N HIS A 2 -33.89 -5.09 -20.74
CA HIS A 2 -34.33 -6.09 -19.72
C HIS A 2 -34.62 -5.74 -18.24
N ILE A 3 -34.97 -4.52 -17.82
CA ILE A 3 -35.61 -4.35 -16.48
C ILE A 3 -36.74 -3.30 -16.46
N LEU A 4 -37.65 -3.35 -17.45
CA LEU A 4 -38.81 -2.44 -17.54
C LEU A 4 -40.16 -3.17 -17.69
N LYS A 5 -40.25 -4.45 -17.29
CA LYS A 5 -41.40 -5.30 -17.64
C LYS A 5 -42.38 -5.67 -16.51
N TRP A 6 -42.34 -5.02 -15.35
CA TRP A 6 -43.24 -5.36 -14.22
C TRP A 6 -44.09 -4.22 -13.65
N ALA A 7 -44.12 -3.04 -14.29
CA ALA A 7 -44.92 -1.89 -13.83
C ALA A 7 -46.32 -1.79 -14.47
N ALA A 8 -46.87 -2.86 -15.05
CA ALA A 8 -48.13 -2.80 -15.79
C ALA A 8 -49.06 -3.99 -15.50
N LYS A 9 -49.52 -4.11 -14.25
CA LYS A 9 -50.71 -4.93 -13.95
C LYS A 9 -51.38 -4.64 -12.60
N VAL A 10 -51.65 -3.38 -12.27
CA VAL A 10 -52.70 -3.06 -11.28
C VAL A 10 -53.42 -1.77 -11.70
N THR A 11 -54.21 -1.86 -12.75
CA THR A 11 -55.43 -1.06 -12.87
C THR A 11 -56.60 -2.03 -12.78
N PHE A 12 -57.69 -1.55 -12.17
CA PHE A 12 -59.03 -2.15 -12.17
C PHE A 12 -59.38 -3.05 -10.96
N TYR A 13 -59.80 -2.43 -9.86
CA TYR A 13 -61.11 -2.74 -9.25
C TYR A 13 -61.60 -1.52 -8.44
N PRO A 14 -62.48 -0.68 -9.01
CA PRO A 14 -63.28 0.27 -8.25
C PRO A 14 -64.60 -0.41 -7.91
N SER A 15 -64.85 -0.81 -6.66
CA SER A 15 -66.22 -1.01 -6.12
C SER A 15 -66.19 -1.71 -4.77
N ALA A 16 -66.32 -0.92 -3.70
CA ALA A 16 -66.89 -1.39 -2.45
C ALA A 16 -67.69 -0.30 -1.71
N ILE A 17 -67.50 0.97 -2.09
CA ILE A 17 -68.13 2.11 -1.41
C ILE A 17 -69.54 2.43 -1.97
N GLU A 18 -69.90 1.95 -3.16
CA GLU A 18 -71.22 2.18 -3.80
C GLU A 18 -72.24 1.03 -3.63
N MET A 19 -71.95 0.00 -2.83
CA MET A 19 -72.90 -1.12 -2.60
C MET A 19 -73.79 -0.94 -1.36
N LEU A 20 -73.59 0.12 -0.56
CA LEU A 20 -74.32 0.35 0.70
C LEU A 20 -75.48 1.36 0.60
N LYS A 21 -75.78 1.91 -0.58
CA LYS A 21 -76.86 2.92 -0.75
C LYS A 21 -78.15 2.44 -1.41
N ALA A 22 -78.27 1.18 -1.81
CA ALA A 22 -79.45 0.68 -2.53
C ALA A 22 -80.01 -0.62 -1.93
N LYS A 23 -80.62 -0.53 -0.74
CA LYS A 23 -81.64 -1.52 -0.33
C LYS A 23 -82.72 -0.91 0.55
N ARG A 24 -83.38 0.12 0.01
CA ARG A 24 -84.69 0.57 0.49
C ARG A 24 -85.74 -0.38 -0.11
N PHE A 25 -85.88 -1.58 0.47
CA PHE A 25 -86.88 -2.54 0.05
C PHE A 25 -88.23 -2.16 0.64
N ARG A 26 -89.16 -1.86 -0.26
CA ARG A 26 -90.55 -1.45 -0.02
C ARG A 26 -91.40 -2.68 0.28
N ILE A 27 -92.00 -2.73 1.46
CA ILE A 27 -93.10 -3.64 1.85
C ILE A 27 -94.10 -2.69 2.54
N GLY A 28 -95.32 -2.42 2.06
CA GLY A 28 -96.27 -3.32 1.42
C GLY A 28 -97.14 -3.97 2.50
N THR A 29 -97.81 -3.20 3.35
CA THR A 29 -98.73 -3.72 4.37
C THR A 29 -100.18 -3.54 3.91
N HIS A 30 -100.81 -4.64 3.53
CA HIS A 30 -102.25 -4.81 3.62
C HIS A 30 -102.56 -6.22 4.12
N LEU A 31 -103.58 -6.27 4.99
CA LEU A 31 -104.37 -7.42 5.43
C LEU A 31 -103.85 -8.25 6.61
N ASN A 32 -104.55 -7.99 7.73
CA ASN A 32 -105.38 -8.95 8.46
C ASN A 32 -104.73 -9.72 9.61
N GLU A 33 -105.03 -9.22 10.81
CA GLU A 33 -105.69 -9.94 11.92
C GLU A 33 -105.39 -11.45 12.07
N THR A 34 -104.60 -11.78 13.10
CA THR A 34 -104.74 -12.92 14.03
C THR A 34 -103.57 -12.83 15.02
N LYS A 35 -103.81 -12.23 16.19
CA LYS A 35 -104.07 -12.90 17.47
C LYS A 35 -102.85 -13.66 18.02
N HIS A 36 -102.25 -13.04 19.05
CA HIS A 36 -101.52 -13.61 20.19
C HIS A 36 -100.69 -14.87 19.95
N ASP A 37 -99.36 -14.70 19.86
CA ASP A 37 -98.32 -15.54 20.51
C ASP A 37 -96.97 -15.44 19.77
N SER A 38 -96.30 -14.28 19.83
CA SER A 38 -94.96 -14.15 19.21
C SER A 38 -93.97 -13.24 19.96
N CYS A 39 -94.34 -12.68 21.11
CA CYS A 39 -93.45 -11.77 21.86
C CYS A 39 -92.25 -12.46 22.55
N VAL A 40 -92.15 -13.79 22.53
CA VAL A 40 -91.01 -14.50 23.15
C VAL A 40 -89.91 -14.86 22.14
N PHE A 41 -90.22 -14.96 20.83
CA PHE A 41 -89.25 -15.45 19.84
C PHE A 41 -88.35 -14.38 19.22
N ILE A 42 -88.75 -13.10 19.24
CA ILE A 42 -87.97 -12.00 18.63
C ILE A 42 -86.83 -11.52 19.54
N ALA A 43 -86.88 -11.81 20.84
CA ALA A 43 -85.85 -11.41 21.80
C ALA A 43 -84.57 -12.27 21.77
N MET A 44 -84.56 -13.43 21.09
CA MET A 44 -83.46 -14.40 21.17
C MET A 44 -82.50 -14.39 19.98
N LEU A 45 -82.84 -13.74 18.84
CA LEU A 45 -82.04 -13.80 17.61
C LEU A 45 -81.27 -12.51 17.26
N ILE A 46 -81.39 -11.44 18.04
CA ILE A 46 -80.67 -10.16 17.82
C ILE A 46 -79.33 -10.09 18.60
N LYS A 47 -79.13 -10.98 19.59
CA LYS A 47 -77.95 -10.97 20.46
C LYS A 47 -76.63 -11.44 19.82
N PRO A 48 -76.58 -12.40 18.87
CA PRO A 48 -75.29 -12.91 18.36
C PRO A 48 -74.67 -12.04 17.25
N SER A 49 -75.45 -11.21 16.55
CA SER A 49 -74.97 -10.38 15.43
C SER A 49 -74.27 -9.11 15.89
N CYS A 50 -74.72 -8.49 16.98
CA CYS A 50 -74.11 -7.28 17.53
C CYS A 50 -72.76 -7.58 18.22
N SER A 51 -72.63 -8.75 18.86
CA SER A 51 -71.39 -9.20 19.50
C SER A 51 -70.28 -9.54 18.49
N LEU A 52 -70.62 -10.10 17.33
CA LEU A 52 -69.63 -10.42 16.29
C LEU A 52 -69.07 -9.16 15.63
N VAL A 53 -69.91 -8.16 15.35
CA VAL A 53 -69.45 -6.89 14.78
C VAL A 53 -68.53 -6.15 15.77
N ALA A 54 -68.88 -6.13 17.05
CA ALA A 54 -68.04 -5.54 18.09
C ALA A 54 -66.67 -6.25 18.21
N ALA A 55 -66.64 -7.57 18.12
CA ALA A 55 -65.39 -8.35 18.16
C ALA A 55 -64.48 -8.07 16.95
N VAL A 56 -65.05 -7.94 15.76
CA VAL A 56 -64.27 -7.62 14.54
C VAL A 56 -63.69 -6.21 14.59
N ILE A 57 -64.43 -5.23 15.09
CA ILE A 57 -63.95 -3.85 15.26
C ILE A 57 -62.82 -3.81 16.31
N ALA A 58 -62.97 -4.51 17.43
CA ALA A 58 -61.91 -4.62 18.43
C ALA A 58 -60.64 -5.27 17.87
N ALA A 59 -60.79 -6.32 17.05
CA ALA A 59 -59.66 -6.98 16.38
C ALA A 59 -58.95 -6.04 15.39
N MET A 60 -59.69 -5.28 14.57
CA MET A 60 -59.08 -4.32 13.63
C MET A 60 -58.34 -3.19 14.34
N LEU A 61 -58.90 -2.64 15.42
CA LEU A 61 -58.25 -1.58 16.20
C LEU A 61 -56.97 -2.07 16.89
N SER A 62 -56.95 -3.32 17.39
CA SER A 62 -55.74 -3.92 17.94
C SER A 62 -54.64 -4.10 16.89
N GLY A 63 -55.00 -4.46 15.65
CA GLY A 63 -54.05 -4.58 14.53
C GLY A 63 -53.35 -3.27 14.17
N VAL A 64 -54.06 -2.13 14.27
CA VAL A 64 -53.48 -0.81 14.00
C VAL A 64 -52.39 -0.47 15.02
N GLY A 65 -52.65 -0.68 16.32
CA GLY A 65 -51.68 -0.40 17.39
C GLY A 65 -50.40 -1.24 17.24
N VAL A 66 -50.56 -2.53 16.95
CA VAL A 66 -49.44 -3.44 16.67
C VAL A 66 -48.66 -3.00 15.43
N SER A 67 -49.35 -2.56 14.37
CA SER A 67 -48.68 -2.08 13.15
C SER A 67 -47.84 -0.81 13.38
N ILE A 68 -48.36 0.14 14.15
CA ILE A 68 -47.65 1.39 14.46
C ILE A 68 -46.41 1.09 15.31
N TYR A 69 -46.54 0.22 16.31
CA TYR A 69 -45.43 -0.21 17.16
C TYR A 69 -44.27 -0.81 16.35
N TYR A 70 -44.56 -1.74 15.45
CA TYR A 70 -43.51 -2.33 14.59
C TYR A 70 -42.91 -1.32 13.62
N ARG A 71 -43.69 -0.38 13.07
CA ARG A 71 -43.16 0.66 12.18
C ARG A 71 -42.19 1.59 12.91
N VAL A 72 -42.49 1.97 14.15
CA VAL A 72 -41.60 2.79 14.97
C VAL A 72 -40.31 2.04 15.31
N ARG A 73 -40.42 0.78 15.76
CA ARG A 73 -39.25 -0.09 16.02
C ARG A 73 -38.37 -0.24 14.78
N LEU A 74 -38.98 -0.48 13.63
CA LEU A 74 -38.28 -0.65 12.36
C LEU A 74 -37.61 0.65 11.91
N ALA A 75 -38.29 1.80 12.09
CA ALA A 75 -37.70 3.11 11.80
C ALA A 75 -36.48 3.41 12.68
N HIS A 76 -36.53 3.10 13.98
CA HIS A 76 -35.38 3.24 14.87
C HIS A 76 -34.22 2.32 14.46
N ALA A 77 -34.50 1.05 14.16
CA ALA A 77 -33.48 0.11 13.69
C ALA A 77 -32.83 0.59 12.36
N HIS A 78 -33.62 1.14 11.44
CA HIS A 78 -33.08 1.72 10.20
C HIS A 78 -32.24 2.97 10.44
N ALA A 79 -32.64 3.84 11.38
CA ALA A 79 -31.88 5.03 11.73
C ALA A 79 -30.53 4.67 12.37
N GLU A 80 -30.50 3.73 13.30
CA GLU A 80 -29.26 3.22 13.90
C GLU A 80 -28.35 2.56 12.85
N ALA A 81 -28.92 1.73 11.97
CA ALA A 81 -28.18 1.10 10.88
C ALA A 81 -27.65 2.12 9.85
N ALA A 82 -28.36 3.22 9.61
CA ALA A 82 -27.88 4.32 8.77
C ALA A 82 -26.69 5.03 9.43
N ALA A 83 -26.82 5.40 10.71
CA ALA A 83 -25.75 6.06 11.47
C ALA A 83 -24.47 5.21 11.57
N VAL A 84 -24.60 3.90 11.78
CA VAL A 84 -23.44 3.00 11.80
C VAL A 84 -22.78 2.90 10.43
N ARG A 85 -23.55 2.83 9.34
CA ARG A 85 -23.01 2.80 7.97
C ARG A 85 -22.29 4.09 7.61
N GLU A 86 -22.83 5.24 8.01
CA GLU A 86 -22.17 6.53 7.80
C GLU A 86 -20.84 6.62 8.57
N ARG A 87 -20.83 6.26 9.86
CA ARG A 87 -19.59 6.21 10.65
C ARG A 87 -18.57 5.27 10.03
N HIS A 88 -19.00 4.06 9.63
CA HIS A 88 -18.10 3.09 9.01
C HIS A 88 -17.54 3.59 7.68
N ALA A 89 -18.34 4.29 6.87
CA ALA A 89 -17.87 4.92 5.63
C ALA A 89 -16.84 6.04 5.89
N LEU A 90 -17.06 6.85 6.93
CA LEU A 90 -16.10 7.86 7.37
C LEU A 90 -14.80 7.24 7.90
N ASP A 91 -14.89 6.17 8.69
CA ASP A 91 -13.73 5.46 9.22
C ASP A 91 -12.90 4.83 8.10
N LEU A 92 -13.55 4.14 7.15
CA LEU A 92 -12.88 3.59 5.97
C LEU A 92 -12.22 4.68 5.13
N LYS A 93 -12.88 5.82 4.96
CA LYS A 93 -12.31 6.98 4.27
C LYS A 93 -11.08 7.51 5.00
N ALA A 94 -11.16 7.70 6.32
CA ALA A 94 -10.06 8.18 7.13
C ALA A 94 -8.84 7.23 7.07
N ILE A 95 -9.08 5.91 7.13
CA ILE A 95 -8.03 4.89 6.97
C ILE A 95 -7.42 4.94 5.57
N SER A 96 -8.25 5.05 4.52
CA SER A 96 -7.79 5.16 3.13
C SER A 96 -6.93 6.42 2.94
N ASP A 97 -7.38 7.57 3.42
CA ASP A 97 -6.67 8.84 3.30
C ASP A 97 -5.33 8.80 4.06
N ALA A 98 -5.32 8.22 5.28
CA ALA A 98 -4.10 8.02 6.05
C ALA A 98 -3.11 7.07 5.36
N THR A 99 -3.62 5.98 4.76
CA THR A 99 -2.80 5.01 4.03
C THR A 99 -2.19 5.65 2.78
N LEU A 100 -2.97 6.39 2.01
CA LEU A 100 -2.48 7.13 0.84
C LEU A 100 -1.42 8.18 1.22
N ALA A 101 -1.61 8.89 2.34
CA ALA A 101 -0.62 9.83 2.84
C ALA A 101 0.69 9.11 3.26
N ALA A 102 0.59 7.96 3.92
CA ALA A 102 1.75 7.15 4.30
C ALA A 102 2.49 6.59 3.07
N GLU A 103 1.76 6.11 2.07
CA GLU A 103 2.34 5.62 0.81
C GLU A 103 3.06 6.72 0.03
N ARG A 104 2.45 7.91 -0.07
CA ARG A 104 3.09 9.09 -0.70
C ARG A 104 4.39 9.46 0.02
N LYS A 105 4.37 9.57 1.34
CA LYS A 105 5.56 9.86 2.13
C LYS A 105 6.65 8.80 1.96
N ALA A 106 6.26 7.52 1.91
CA ALA A 106 7.21 6.43 1.65
C ALA A 106 7.79 6.51 0.23
N ALA A 107 7.00 6.87 -0.77
CA ALA A 107 7.46 7.07 -2.15
C ALA A 107 8.44 8.25 -2.27
N GLU A 108 8.11 9.39 -1.65
CA GLU A 108 9.00 10.57 -1.59
C GLU A 108 10.33 10.23 -0.93
N ASN A 109 10.31 9.51 0.19
CA ASN A 109 11.53 9.08 0.87
C ASN A 109 12.38 8.15 0.00
N ARG A 110 11.75 7.20 -0.73
CA ARG A 110 12.46 6.32 -1.67
C ARG A 110 13.06 7.10 -2.83
N GLN A 111 12.34 8.06 -3.38
CA GLN A 111 12.85 8.93 -4.46
C GLN A 111 14.02 9.77 -3.99
N ALA A 112 13.92 10.39 -2.80
CA ALA A 112 15.02 11.16 -2.23
C ALA A 112 16.26 10.30 -1.94
N ALA A 113 16.08 9.08 -1.45
CA ALA A 113 17.19 8.14 -1.25
C ALA A 113 17.82 7.71 -2.58
N ALA A 114 17.00 7.39 -3.59
CA ALA A 114 17.48 7.03 -4.93
C ALA A 114 18.29 8.16 -5.57
N GLN A 115 17.82 9.40 -5.49
CA GLN A 115 18.54 10.59 -5.99
C GLN A 115 19.88 10.78 -5.29
N ARG A 116 19.95 10.56 -3.96
CA ARG A 116 21.22 10.63 -3.23
C ARG A 116 22.20 9.53 -3.66
N ILE A 117 21.71 8.31 -3.86
CA ILE A 117 22.52 7.19 -4.35
C ILE A 117 23.05 7.50 -5.75
N GLU A 118 22.21 8.01 -6.65
CA GLU A 118 22.62 8.39 -8.01
C GLU A 118 23.67 9.51 -7.99
N ALA A 119 23.50 10.52 -7.15
CA ALA A 119 24.49 11.59 -7.00
C ALA A 119 25.84 11.07 -6.47
N LEU A 120 25.81 10.18 -5.49
CA LEU A 120 27.02 9.53 -4.94
C LEU A 120 27.69 8.65 -5.99
N ASP A 121 26.93 7.87 -6.75
CA ASP A 121 27.46 7.01 -7.81
C ASP A 121 28.10 7.83 -8.94
N ALA A 122 27.47 8.94 -9.34
CA ALA A 122 28.03 9.87 -10.30
C ALA A 122 29.33 10.52 -9.79
N GLN A 123 29.40 10.89 -8.51
CA GLN A 123 30.61 11.42 -7.90
C GLN A 123 31.72 10.37 -7.85
N LEU A 124 31.44 9.18 -7.33
CA LEU A 124 32.41 8.08 -7.22
C LEU A 124 32.91 7.65 -8.59
N THR A 125 32.05 7.64 -9.60
CA THR A 125 32.46 7.34 -10.99
C THR A 125 33.43 8.40 -11.51
N LYS A 126 33.19 9.69 -11.26
CA LYS A 126 34.10 10.76 -11.66
C LYS A 126 35.45 10.67 -10.94
N GLU A 127 35.42 10.50 -9.61
CA GLU A 127 36.64 10.35 -8.81
C GLU A 127 37.46 9.14 -9.26
N ARG A 128 36.79 8.01 -9.50
CA ARG A 128 37.44 6.80 -10.04
C ARG A 128 38.07 7.07 -11.41
N GLN A 129 37.35 7.71 -12.34
CA GLN A 129 37.89 8.02 -13.67
C GLN A 129 39.07 8.99 -13.60
N ALA A 130 39.04 9.96 -12.69
CA ALA A 130 40.15 10.88 -12.45
C ALA A 130 41.38 10.11 -11.94
N HIS A 131 41.22 9.29 -10.90
CA HIS A 131 42.30 8.46 -10.36
C HIS A 131 42.86 7.45 -11.37
N GLU A 132 42.02 6.83 -12.19
CA GLU A 132 42.46 5.95 -13.27
C GLU A 132 43.26 6.72 -14.34
N THR A 133 42.85 7.95 -14.65
CA THR A 133 43.55 8.81 -15.62
C THR A 133 44.89 9.28 -15.07
N ASP A 134 44.94 9.71 -13.82
CA ASP A 134 46.18 10.10 -13.15
C ASP A 134 47.14 8.92 -13.03
N SER A 135 46.64 7.74 -12.66
CA SER A 135 47.44 6.51 -12.60
C SER A 135 48.03 6.15 -13.96
N ARG A 136 47.25 6.26 -15.04
CA ARG A 136 47.75 6.05 -16.41
C ARG A 136 48.82 7.08 -16.78
N ARG A 137 48.61 8.35 -16.41
CA ARG A 137 49.57 9.44 -16.64
C ARG A 137 50.90 9.17 -15.93
N TYR A 138 50.88 8.80 -14.64
CA TYR A 138 52.10 8.50 -13.89
C TYR A 138 52.84 7.30 -14.46
N ARG A 139 52.12 6.23 -14.83
CA ARG A 139 52.75 5.07 -15.51
C ARG A 139 53.39 5.47 -16.85
N ALA A 140 52.75 6.33 -17.63
CA ALA A 140 53.31 6.83 -18.89
C ALA A 140 54.54 7.73 -18.66
N ALA A 141 54.51 8.60 -17.65
CA ALA A 141 55.63 9.47 -17.29
C ALA A 141 56.85 8.68 -16.80
N LEU A 142 56.62 7.66 -15.97
CA LEU A 142 57.67 6.71 -15.55
C LEU A 142 58.23 5.93 -16.74
N ALA A 143 57.37 5.53 -17.68
CA ALA A 143 57.79 4.80 -18.87
C ALA A 143 58.62 5.65 -19.84
N ALA A 144 58.26 6.92 -20.00
CA ALA A 144 59.01 7.90 -20.77
C ALA A 144 60.29 8.37 -20.05
N GLY A 145 60.45 8.04 -18.75
CA GLY A 145 61.56 8.50 -17.92
C GLY A 145 61.50 9.99 -17.56
N THR A 146 60.36 10.65 -17.78
CA THR A 146 60.16 12.07 -17.46
C THR A 146 59.95 12.31 -15.96
N GLU A 147 59.48 11.28 -15.25
CA GLU A 147 59.42 11.24 -13.78
C GLU A 147 60.24 10.04 -13.27
N ARG A 148 60.75 10.14 -12.04
CA ARG A 148 61.56 9.10 -11.38
C ARG A 148 60.99 8.73 -10.03
N LEU A 149 61.02 7.44 -9.69
CA LEU A 149 60.57 6.94 -8.40
C LEU A 149 61.74 6.99 -7.41
N ARG A 150 61.57 7.72 -6.30
CA ARG A 150 62.55 7.80 -5.22
C ARG A 150 62.11 6.95 -4.03
N VAL A 151 62.99 6.08 -3.55
CA VAL A 151 62.72 5.15 -2.44
C VAL A 151 63.65 5.46 -1.27
N ALA A 152 63.11 5.48 -0.06
CA ALA A 152 63.91 5.59 1.16
C ALA A 152 64.58 4.25 1.46
N VAL A 153 65.89 4.30 1.72
CA VAL A 153 66.73 3.14 2.03
C VAL A 153 67.29 3.34 3.44
N ARG A 154 67.05 2.34 4.30
CA ARG A 154 67.78 2.16 5.56
C ARG A 154 68.89 1.16 5.24
N ASP A 155 70.14 1.57 5.45
CA ASP A 155 71.36 0.75 5.28
C ASP A 155 71.88 0.53 3.84
N CYS A 156 72.28 1.63 3.18
CA CYS A 156 73.11 1.56 1.97
C CYS A 156 74.60 1.40 2.35
N SER A 157 75.19 0.21 2.23
CA SER A 157 76.65 0.08 2.13
C SER A 157 77.06 0.39 0.69
N THR A 158 77.49 1.62 0.42
CA THR A 158 77.97 2.00 -0.92
C THR A 158 79.30 1.30 -1.19
N ARG A 159 79.27 0.13 -1.84
CA ARG A 159 80.48 -0.50 -2.37
C ARG A 159 80.82 0.15 -3.72
N GLY A 160 81.52 1.29 -3.63
CA GLY A 160 82.52 1.75 -4.60
C GLY A 160 82.10 2.11 -6.02
N ASP A 161 81.59 1.19 -6.82
CA ASP A 161 82.08 1.17 -8.22
C ASP A 161 81.02 1.02 -9.32
N ASP A 162 79.72 1.18 -9.04
CA ASP A 162 78.69 0.96 -10.09
C ASP A 162 77.46 1.88 -10.06
N LEU A 163 77.64 3.13 -9.59
CA LEU A 163 76.55 4.13 -9.61
C LEU A 163 76.72 5.10 -10.80
N SER A 164 76.08 4.73 -11.92
CA SER A 164 75.83 5.62 -13.05
C SER A 164 74.86 6.75 -12.64
N GLY A 165 75.40 7.91 -12.32
CA GLY A 165 74.68 9.18 -12.33
C GLY A 165 74.59 9.88 -10.97
N SER A 166 75.14 11.10 -10.95
CA SER A 166 75.07 12.11 -9.88
C SER A 166 73.91 11.94 -8.90
N ALA A 167 74.22 11.48 -7.68
CA ALA A 167 73.30 11.56 -6.55
C ALA A 167 73.15 13.04 -6.16
N SER A 168 72.11 13.69 -6.69
CA SER A 168 71.79 15.06 -6.31
C SER A 168 71.24 15.05 -4.89
N THR A 169 72.03 15.57 -3.95
CA THR A 169 71.66 15.83 -2.56
C THR A 169 70.50 16.83 -2.51
N ALA A 170 69.27 16.35 -2.50
CA ALA A 170 68.08 17.14 -2.18
C ALA A 170 67.42 16.51 -0.95
N SER A 171 67.82 17.03 0.21
CA SER A 171 67.24 16.80 1.53
C SER A 171 65.82 17.36 1.59
N VAL A 172 64.83 16.50 1.90
CA VAL A 172 63.66 16.81 2.76
C VAL A 172 63.21 15.46 3.37
N GLY A 173 63.87 15.03 4.44
CA GLY A 173 63.52 13.81 5.17
C GLY A 173 64.45 13.64 6.35
N ASP A 174 63.90 13.21 7.49
CA ASP A 174 64.45 13.24 8.85
C ASP A 174 65.85 12.62 9.01
N GLY A 175 66.90 13.24 8.44
CA GLY A 175 68.34 13.05 8.67
C GLY A 175 68.95 11.64 8.52
N ALA A 176 68.15 10.58 8.43
CA ALA A 176 68.56 9.20 8.72
C ALA A 176 68.24 8.20 7.60
N ALA A 177 67.54 8.62 6.53
CA ALA A 177 67.26 7.77 5.38
C ALA A 177 68.07 8.24 4.15
N ALA A 178 68.88 7.34 3.58
CA ALA A 178 69.43 7.54 2.25
C ALA A 178 68.29 7.36 1.23
N TYR A 179 68.28 8.09 0.13
CA TYR A 179 67.28 7.90 -0.93
C TYR A 179 67.95 7.39 -2.20
N ALA A 180 67.34 6.40 -2.85
CA ALA A 180 67.78 5.88 -4.14
C ALA A 180 66.68 6.12 -5.20
N ASP A 181 67.09 6.57 -6.38
CA ASP A 181 66.20 6.67 -7.53
C ASP A 181 66.19 5.32 -8.27
N LEU A 182 65.00 4.79 -8.57
CA LEU A 182 64.85 3.57 -9.37
C LEU A 182 65.02 3.88 -10.86
N ASP A 183 65.68 2.99 -11.61
CA ASP A 183 65.69 3.06 -13.08
C ASP A 183 64.28 2.79 -13.64
N SER A 184 63.99 3.34 -14.82
CA SER A 184 62.64 3.30 -15.41
C SER A 184 62.15 1.87 -15.67
N ALA A 185 63.03 0.95 -16.06
CA ALA A 185 62.65 -0.44 -16.33
C ALA A 185 62.31 -1.18 -15.02
N THR A 186 63.05 -0.95 -13.94
CA THR A 186 62.71 -1.50 -12.61
C THR A 186 61.43 -0.88 -12.06
N ALA A 187 61.25 0.43 -12.18
CA ALA A 187 60.02 1.11 -11.75
C ALA A 187 58.79 0.53 -12.48
N GLN A 188 58.86 0.37 -13.79
CA GLN A 188 57.79 -0.25 -14.59
C GLN A 188 57.44 -1.67 -14.12
N ARG A 189 58.45 -2.52 -13.84
CA ARG A 189 58.22 -3.88 -13.36
C ARG A 189 57.49 -3.91 -12.01
N VAL A 190 57.86 -3.03 -11.07
CA VAL A 190 57.19 -2.94 -9.76
C VAL A 190 55.71 -2.55 -9.94
N PHE A 191 55.40 -1.58 -10.80
CA PHE A 191 54.03 -1.19 -11.07
C PHE A 191 53.23 -2.26 -11.84
N ALA A 192 53.90 -3.07 -12.68
CA ALA A 192 53.27 -4.20 -13.36
C ALA A 192 52.83 -5.29 -12.38
N VAL A 193 53.70 -5.66 -11.43
CA VAL A 193 53.35 -6.62 -10.36
C VAL A 193 52.14 -6.16 -9.57
N ALA A 194 52.12 -4.90 -9.13
CA ALA A 194 50.98 -4.35 -8.40
C ALA A 194 49.67 -4.36 -9.22
N ALA A 195 49.75 -4.21 -10.55
CA ALA A 195 48.59 -4.28 -11.42
C ALA A 195 48.08 -5.73 -11.60
N ASP A 196 48.98 -6.69 -11.75
CA ASP A 196 48.63 -8.11 -11.86
C ASP A 196 48.03 -8.64 -10.55
N ASP A 197 48.61 -8.27 -9.40
CA ASP A 197 48.08 -8.63 -8.07
C ASP A 197 46.64 -8.12 -7.89
N GLN A 198 46.37 -6.87 -8.27
CA GLN A 198 45.03 -6.30 -8.18
C GLN A 198 44.03 -7.08 -9.04
N ARG A 199 44.44 -7.50 -10.25
CA ARG A 199 43.59 -8.31 -11.14
C ARG A 199 43.26 -9.68 -10.53
N GLU A 200 44.21 -10.33 -9.90
CA GLU A 200 43.97 -11.62 -9.24
C GLU A 200 43.10 -11.45 -7.98
N ILE A 201 43.30 -10.39 -7.19
CA ILE A 201 42.43 -10.04 -6.06
C ILE A 201 40.98 -9.83 -6.53
N ASP A 202 40.78 -9.14 -7.65
CA ASP A 202 39.44 -8.89 -8.19
C ASP A 202 38.73 -10.19 -8.61
N LYS A 203 39.47 -11.15 -9.20
CA LYS A 203 38.93 -12.48 -9.50
C LYS A 203 38.54 -13.24 -8.23
N LEU A 204 39.40 -13.23 -7.22
CA LEU A 204 39.12 -13.90 -5.94
C LEU A 204 37.90 -13.29 -5.26
N ARG A 205 37.77 -11.96 -5.27
CA ARG A 205 36.58 -11.26 -4.74
C ARG A 205 35.31 -11.62 -5.52
N ALA A 206 35.39 -11.73 -6.84
CA ALA A 206 34.25 -12.15 -7.66
C ALA A 206 33.81 -13.59 -7.32
N LEU A 207 34.76 -14.50 -7.14
CA LEU A 207 34.49 -15.88 -6.71
C LEU A 207 33.90 -15.93 -5.30
N GLN A 208 34.46 -15.18 -4.35
CA GLN A 208 33.93 -15.08 -3.00
C GLN A 208 32.49 -14.58 -2.99
N ARG A 209 32.18 -13.53 -3.77
CA ARG A 209 30.80 -13.01 -3.93
C ARG A 209 29.86 -14.07 -4.50
N TYR A 210 30.30 -14.79 -5.52
CA TYR A 210 29.50 -15.87 -6.12
C TYR A 210 29.19 -16.97 -5.09
N VAL A 211 30.20 -17.43 -4.34
CA VAL A 211 30.03 -18.43 -3.29
C VAL A 211 29.08 -17.95 -2.20
N CYS A 212 29.18 -16.70 -1.76
CA CYS A 212 28.27 -16.15 -0.76
C CYS A 212 26.82 -16.01 -1.27
N THR A 213 26.64 -15.76 -2.57
CA THR A 213 25.32 -15.67 -3.20
C THR A 213 24.64 -17.05 -3.27
N VAL A 214 25.39 -18.08 -3.62
CA VAL A 214 24.87 -19.45 -3.77
C VAL A 214 24.75 -20.18 -2.43
N ARG A 215 25.70 -19.93 -1.50
CA ARG A 215 25.75 -20.57 -0.18
C ARG A 215 26.00 -19.52 0.91
N PRO A 216 24.95 -18.84 1.40
CA PRO A 216 25.09 -17.77 2.38
C PRO A 216 25.58 -18.26 3.76
N ALA A 217 25.39 -19.54 4.10
CA ALA A 217 25.86 -20.12 5.35
C ALA A 217 27.39 -20.42 5.39
N THR A 218 28.15 -19.97 4.39
CA THR A 218 29.61 -20.18 4.34
C THR A 218 30.31 -19.22 5.30
N ALA A 219 31.27 -19.71 6.09
CA ALA A 219 32.05 -18.87 7.00
C ALA A 219 32.75 -17.74 6.21
N GLY A 220 32.55 -16.48 6.65
CA GLY A 220 33.08 -15.29 5.99
C GLY A 220 32.14 -14.60 5.01
N CYS A 221 30.93 -15.14 4.81
CA CYS A 221 29.85 -14.44 4.10
C CYS A 221 29.00 -13.67 5.12
N SER A 222 29.27 -12.38 5.29
CA SER A 222 28.53 -11.45 6.15
C SER A 222 28.11 -10.22 5.38
#